data_AF-A0A0F9Z3J8-F1
#
_entry.id   AF-A0A0F9Z3J8-F1
#
_cell.length_a   1.000
_cell.length_b   1.000
_cell.length_c   1.000
_cell.angle_alpha   90.00
_cell.angle_beta   90.00
_cell.angle_gamma   90.00
#
_symmetry.space_group_name_H-M   'P 1'
#
loop_
_entity.id
_entity.type
_entity.pdbx_description
1 polymer ?
#
loop_
_entity_poly.entity_id
_entity_poly.type
_entity_poly.pdbx_seq_one_letter_code
_entity_poly.pdbx_strand_id
1 'polypeptide(L)'
;MLSKNEKSPNLPINDLILYCIHSIVSNNEECSFDRLLKECFTLFPESIEFQRYPIWPDSRKLDRPLRFLRNQRLIIGEPKTFFILTLEGKKKAIELSRLLKQGKLL
;
A
#
# COMPACT_ATOMS: atom_id res chain seq x y z
N MET A 1 8.85 18.50 -8.45
CA MET A 1 8.24 17.77 -9.58
C MET A 1 8.96 16.45 -9.71
N LEU A 2 8.40 15.36 -9.18
CA LEU A 2 9.00 14.02 -9.31
C LEU A 2 8.82 13.56 -10.76
N SER A 3 9.92 13.15 -11.40
CA SER A 3 9.98 12.79 -12.81
C SER A 3 9.13 11.55 -13.10
N LYS A 4 8.14 11.73 -13.98
CA LYS A 4 7.51 10.65 -14.75
C LYS A 4 8.59 9.96 -15.59
N ASN A 5 9.08 8.77 -15.20
CA ASN A 5 9.45 7.68 -16.14
C ASN A 5 10.05 6.40 -15.54
N GLU A 6 9.83 6.09 -14.26
CA GLU A 6 10.06 4.71 -13.80
C GLU A 6 8.69 4.04 -13.67
N LYS A 7 8.38 3.10 -14.57
CA LYS A 7 7.17 2.29 -14.46
C LYS A 7 7.15 1.71 -13.06
N SER A 8 6.09 2.01 -12.31
CA SER A 8 5.89 1.39 -11.00
C SER A 8 5.99 -0.13 -11.18
N PRO A 9 6.71 -0.84 -10.29
CA PRO A 9 6.86 -2.28 -10.46
C PRO A 9 5.48 -2.91 -10.45
N ASN A 10 5.25 -3.85 -11.38
CA ASN A 10 3.95 -4.49 -11.59
C ASN A 10 3.65 -5.48 -10.44
N LEU A 11 3.49 -4.93 -9.23
CA LEU A 11 3.13 -5.65 -8.02
C LEU A 11 1.62 -5.74 -7.92
N PRO A 12 1.08 -6.87 -7.45
CA PRO A 12 -0.33 -6.96 -7.09
C PRO A 12 -0.70 -5.89 -6.06
N ILE A 13 -1.89 -5.29 -6.20
CA ILE A 13 -2.39 -4.25 -5.27
C ILE A 13 -2.36 -4.68 -3.79
N ASN A 14 -2.56 -5.98 -3.52
CA ASN A 14 -2.46 -6.54 -2.17
C ASN A 14 -1.07 -6.36 -1.56
N ASP A 15 -0.02 -6.56 -2.37
CA ASP A 15 1.37 -6.46 -1.93
C ASP A 15 1.79 -4.99 -1.77
N LEU A 16 1.31 -4.11 -2.66
CA LEU A 16 1.47 -2.66 -2.52
C LEU A 16 0.87 -2.15 -1.21
N ILE A 17 -0.35 -2.60 -0.86
CA ILE A 17 -1.01 -2.21 0.39
C ILE A 17 -0.22 -2.70 1.60
N LEU A 18 0.27 -3.95 1.61
CA LEU A 18 1.10 -4.46 2.71
C LEU A 18 2.38 -3.64 2.88
N TYR A 19 3.03 -3.29 1.78
CA TYR A 19 4.21 -2.44 1.81
C TYR A 19 3.89 -1.04 2.35
N CYS A 20 2.78 -0.42 1.94
CA CYS A 20 2.39 0.91 2.42
C CYS A 20 2.05 0.90 3.92
N ILE A 21 1.32 -0.11 4.42
CA ILE A 21 1.06 -0.25 5.86
C ILE A 21 2.39 -0.38 6.61
N HIS A 22 3.33 -1.19 6.11
CA HIS A 22 4.66 -1.34 6.70
C HIS A 22 5.43 -0.01 6.73
N SER A 23 5.43 0.75 5.62
CA SER A 23 6.08 2.07 5.52
C SER A 23 5.57 3.02 6.61
N ILE A 24 4.25 3.19 6.70
CA ILE A 24 3.58 4.09 7.64
C ILE A 24 3.92 3.70 9.08
N VAL A 25 3.71 2.42 9.44
CA VAL A 25 3.95 1.95 10.81
C VAL A 25 5.43 2.01 11.19
N SER A 26 6.35 1.77 10.24
CA SER A 26 7.80 1.89 10.48
C SER A 26 8.25 3.32 10.73
N ASN A 27 7.48 4.31 10.27
CA ASN A 27 7.68 5.74 10.55
C ASN A 27 6.96 6.19 11.83
N ASN A 28 6.49 5.25 12.67
CA ASN A 28 5.73 5.49 13.89
C ASN A 28 4.43 6.30 13.67
N GLU A 29 3.82 6.16 12.50
CA GLU A 29 2.53 6.77 12.19
C GLU A 29 1.38 5.77 12.34
N GLU A 30 0.20 6.25 12.74
CA GLU A 30 -1.03 5.47 12.73
C GLU A 30 -1.54 5.26 11.31
N CYS A 31 -1.76 4.00 10.91
CA CYS A 31 -2.21 3.67 9.57
C CYS A 31 -3.75 3.72 9.46
N SER A 32 -4.32 4.92 9.50
CA SER A 32 -5.74 5.14 9.20
C SER A 32 -6.04 4.90 7.71
N PHE A 33 -7.32 4.79 7.33
CA PHE A 33 -7.69 4.60 5.92
C PHE A 33 -7.20 5.74 5.01
N ASP A 34 -7.39 6.99 5.42
CA ASP A 34 -6.96 8.15 4.63
C ASP A 34 -5.43 8.23 4.55
N ARG A 35 -4.74 7.90 5.64
CA ARG A 35 -3.26 7.87 5.67
C ARG A 35 -2.72 6.80 4.73
N LEU A 36 -3.34 5.62 4.72
CA LEU A 36 -3.01 4.51 3.82
C LEU A 36 -3.29 4.88 2.36
N LEU A 37 -4.46 5.45 2.08
CA LEU A 37 -4.83 5.90 0.74
C LEU A 37 -3.81 6.92 0.19
N LYS A 38 -3.45 7.91 1.02
CA LYS A 38 -2.42 8.89 0.68
C LYS A 38 -1.08 8.23 0.37
N GLU A 39 -0.62 7.30 1.22
CA GLU A 39 0.65 6.60 1.01
C GLU A 39 0.64 5.80 -0.30
N CYS A 40 -0.38 4.97 -0.51
CA CYS A 40 -0.55 4.19 -1.72
C CYS A 40 -0.54 5.07 -2.97
N PHE A 41 -1.21 6.22 -2.94
CA PHE A 41 -1.30 7.11 -4.11
C PHE A 41 0.00 7.85 -4.36
N THR A 42 0.72 8.20 -3.29
CA THR A 42 2.02 8.87 -3.38
C THR A 42 3.07 7.95 -3.99
N LEU A 43 3.08 6.67 -3.59
CA LEU A 43 4.09 5.71 -4.01
C LEU A 43 3.73 4.97 -5.30
N PHE A 44 2.43 4.71 -5.52
CA PHE A 44 1.95 3.89 -6.65
C PHE A 44 0.68 4.50 -7.29
N PRO A 45 0.77 5.73 -7.84
CA PRO A 45 -0.40 6.44 -8.37
C PRO A 45 -1.13 5.62 -9.46
N GLU A 46 -0.39 5.02 -10.39
CA GLU A 46 -0.92 4.23 -11.51
C GLU A 46 -1.78 3.03 -11.05
N SER A 47 -1.52 2.49 -9.86
CA SER A 47 -2.26 1.36 -9.32
C SER A 47 -3.63 1.77 -8.81
N ILE A 48 -3.74 2.95 -8.21
CA ILE A 48 -4.94 3.37 -7.50
C ILE A 48 -5.61 4.64 -8.01
N GLU A 49 -5.12 5.26 -9.08
CA GLU A 49 -5.75 6.43 -9.70
C GLU A 49 -7.07 6.11 -10.43
N PHE A 50 -7.91 7.12 -10.63
CA PHE A 50 -9.03 7.01 -11.57
C PHE A 50 -8.55 7.00 -13.02
N GLN A 51 -9.09 6.09 -13.83
CA GLN A 51 -8.75 5.99 -15.26
C GLN A 51 -8.96 7.30 -16.04
N ARG A 52 -10.01 8.06 -15.74
CA ARG A 52 -10.31 9.33 -16.40
C ARG A 52 -9.70 10.56 -15.69
N TYR A 53 -9.30 10.39 -14.43
CA TYR A 53 -8.86 11.49 -13.57
C TYR A 53 -7.62 11.06 -12.76
N PRO A 54 -6.46 10.87 -13.42
CA PRO A 54 -5.28 10.23 -12.83
C PRO A 54 -4.67 10.98 -11.63
N ILE A 55 -4.99 12.26 -11.49
CA ILE A 55 -4.54 13.08 -10.35
C ILE A 55 -5.30 12.80 -9.05
N TRP A 56 -6.36 11.99 -9.09
CA TRP A 56 -7.19 11.66 -7.93
C TRP A 56 -7.15 10.15 -7.63
N PRO A 57 -7.04 9.76 -6.35
CA PRO A 57 -7.07 8.36 -5.96
C PRO A 57 -8.50 7.80 -5.98
N ASP A 58 -8.67 6.60 -6.55
CA ASP A 58 -9.87 5.78 -6.48
C ASP A 58 -9.80 4.85 -5.25
N SER A 59 -10.30 5.35 -4.11
CA SER A 59 -10.29 4.64 -2.83
C SER A 59 -11.00 3.28 -2.87
N ARG A 60 -11.96 3.09 -3.78
CA ARG A 60 -12.70 1.82 -3.94
C ARG A 60 -11.78 0.67 -4.36
N LYS A 61 -10.62 0.98 -4.96
CA LYS A 61 -9.61 -0.02 -5.31
C LYS A 61 -8.99 -0.69 -4.08
N LEU A 62 -9.08 -0.09 -2.89
CA LEU A 62 -8.56 -0.67 -1.64
C LEU A 62 -9.57 -1.60 -0.93
N ASP A 63 -10.88 -1.47 -1.20
CA ASP A 63 -11.91 -2.16 -0.44
C ASP A 63 -11.81 -3.69 -0.49
N ARG A 64 -11.72 -4.25 -1.70
CA ARG A 64 -11.62 -5.71 -1.88
C ARG A 64 -10.26 -6.24 -1.43
N PRO A 65 -9.12 -5.61 -1.76
CA PRO A 65 -7.80 -5.98 -1.24
C PRO A 65 -7.72 -5.99 0.30
N LEU A 66 -8.23 -4.96 0.98
CA LEU A 66 -8.20 -4.91 2.44
C LEU A 66 -9.02 -6.03 3.08
N ARG A 67 -10.20 -6.36 2.51
CA ARG A 67 -10.98 -7.54 2.93
C ARG A 67 -10.19 -8.83 2.72
N PHE A 68 -9.55 -8.99 1.56
CA PHE A 68 -8.75 -10.17 1.25
C PHE A 68 -7.59 -10.34 2.23
N LEU A 69 -6.81 -9.28 2.49
CA LEU A 69 -5.67 -9.31 3.41
C LEU A 69 -6.08 -9.64 4.85
N ARG A 70 -7.25 -9.17 5.30
CA ARG A 70 -7.82 -9.55 6.60
C ARG A 70 -8.21 -11.02 6.64
N ASN A 71 -8.86 -11.52 5.59
CA ASN A 71 -9.23 -12.93 5.49
C ASN A 71 -7.99 -13.85 5.50
N GLN A 72 -6.88 -13.39 4.90
CA GLN A 72 -5.58 -14.07 4.93
C GLN A 72 -4.80 -13.87 6.25
N ARG A 73 -5.37 -13.15 7.22
CA ARG A 73 -4.74 -12.84 8.52
C ARG A 73 -3.38 -12.13 8.40
N LEU A 74 -3.17 -11.38 7.32
CA LEU A 74 -1.95 -10.58 7.13
C LEU A 74 -2.07 -9.20 7.77
N ILE A 75 -3.30 -8.69 7.89
CA ILE A 75 -3.59 -7.43 8.57
C ILE A 75 -4.75 -7.60 9.55
N ILE A 76 -4.76 -6.75 10.57
CA ILE A 76 -5.90 -6.53 11.47
C ILE A 76 -6.36 -5.08 11.36
N GLY A 77 -7.53 -4.78 11.94
CA GLY A 77 -8.16 -3.47 11.89
C GLY A 77 -9.18 -3.32 10.76
N GLU A 78 -9.74 -2.12 10.63
CA GLU A 78 -10.78 -1.80 9.65
C GLU A 78 -10.74 -0.31 9.26
N PRO A 79 -11.42 0.10 8.17
CA PRO A 79 -11.37 1.49 7.70
C PRO A 79 -11.78 2.55 8.74
N LYS A 80 -12.61 2.17 9.73
CA LYS A 80 -13.06 3.05 10.82
C LYS A 80 -12.05 3.18 11.97
N THR A 81 -11.01 2.35 11.97
CA THR A 81 -9.96 2.31 12.99
C THR A 81 -8.60 2.51 12.32
N PHE A 82 -7.65 1.62 12.59
CA PHE A 82 -6.30 1.64 12.03
C PHE A 82 -5.91 0.24 11.58
N PHE A 83 -5.10 0.17 10.52
CA PHE A 83 -4.57 -1.09 10.04
C PHE A 83 -3.24 -1.41 10.71
N ILE A 84 -3.07 -2.67 11.13
CA ILE A 84 -1.82 -3.16 11.72
C ILE A 84 -1.45 -4.46 11.02
N LEU A 85 -0.15 -4.67 10.76
CA LEU A 85 0.35 -5.94 10.24
C LEU A 85 0.38 -6.98 11.35
N THR A 86 -0.06 -8.21 11.03
CA THR A 86 0.25 -9.36 11.88
C THR A 86 1.72 -9.73 11.75
N LEU A 87 2.19 -10.69 12.55
CA LEU A 87 3.55 -11.21 12.42
C LEU A 87 3.84 -11.72 11.00
N GLU A 88 2.91 -12.48 10.42
CA GLU A 88 3.03 -13.00 9.06
C GLU A 88 2.93 -11.90 8.00
N GLY A 89 2.02 -10.94 8.18
CA GLY A 89 1.95 -9.75 7.32
C GLY A 89 3.25 -8.94 7.33
N LYS A 90 3.86 -8.79 8.51
CA LYS A 90 5.13 -8.07 8.67
C LYS A 90 6.28 -8.77 7.97
N LYS A 91 6.40 -10.10 8.10
CA LYS A 91 7.42 -10.89 7.37
C LYS A 91 7.31 -10.65 5.87
N LYS A 92 6.09 -10.82 5.32
CA LYS A 92 5.83 -10.60 3.88
C LYS A 92 6.13 -9.17 3.46
N ALA A 93 5.72 -8.17 4.24
CA ALA A 93 5.99 -6.76 3.92
C ALA A 93 7.48 -6.41 3.95
N ILE A 94 8.27 -7.01 4.85
CA ILE A 94 9.73 -6.85 4.90
C ILE A 94 10.39 -7.43 3.64
N GLU A 95 9.94 -8.62 3.19
CA GLU A 95 10.41 -9.22 1.93
C GLU A 95 10.11 -8.31 0.75
N LEU A 96 8.88 -7.80 0.65
CA LEU A 96 8.48 -6.83 -0.37
C LEU A 96 9.33 -5.55 -0.32
N SER A 97 9.61 -5.04 0.88
CA SER A 97 10.48 -3.86 1.06
C SER A 97 11.89 -4.10 0.53
N ARG A 98 12.45 -5.30 0.75
CA ARG A 98 13.76 -5.67 0.19
C ARG A 98 13.72 -5.75 -1.33
N LEU A 99 12.70 -6.38 -1.91
CA LEU A 99 12.53 -6.49 -3.37
C LEU A 99 12.45 -5.12 -4.03
N LEU A 100 11.63 -4.22 -3.47
CA LEU A 100 11.46 -2.85 -3.99
C LEU A 100 12.75 -2.03 -3.88
N LYS A 101 13.50 -2.15 -2.76
CA LYS A 101 14.79 -1.47 -2.56
C LYS A 101 15.90 -2.03 -3.45
N GLN A 102 15.99 -3.35 -3.61
CA GLN A 102 17.00 -3.99 -4.45
C GLN A 102 16.77 -3.71 -5.94
N GLY A 103 15.51 -3.57 -6.34
CA GLY A 103 15.14 -3.19 -7.69
C GLY A 103 15.45 -1.74 -8.07
N LYS A 104 15.94 -0.89 -7.14
CA LYS A 104 16.06 0.58 -7.34
C LYS A 104 14.79 1.20 -7.92
N LEU A 105 13.62 0.76 -7.45
CA LEU A 105 12.32 1.25 -7.92
C LEU A 105 11.70 2.30 -6.99
N LEU A 106 12.35 2.56 -5.84
CA LEU A 106 12.05 3.61 -4.86
C LEU A 106 13.32 3.98 -4.08
#